data_AF-A0A1W9RFF1-F1
#
_entry.id   AF-A0A1W9RFF1-F1
#
_cell.length_a   1.000
_cell.length_b   1.000
_cell.length_c   1.000
_cell.angle_alpha   90.00
_cell.angle_beta   90.00
_cell.angle_gamma   90.00
#
_symmetry.space_group_name_H-M   'P 1'
#
loop_
_entity.id
_entity.type
_entity.pdbx_description
1 polymer ?
#
loop_
_entity_poly.entity_id
_entity_poly.type
_entity_poly.pdbx_seq_one_letter_code
_entity_poly.pdbx_strand_id
1 'polypeptide(L)'
;MMKLFVTLALVLVLVLSSASLQADPVTGTYKSTDLGGQILTGRASTWRTGINSGLPHVMHIQSWDGATLGTQWEITCPVEDTPFDVQDNRDSTGTGTVVYTSHFHGGGFVFYTGGWPWGDGAGTLDETTMISTVQYVNNIPVASVVNGNTSGTFDDGALLVFAIGNGSGVGETTSLDPTITIPPDYPVFLDDTCNPAPPDKQFGTWGNVCCITVQIDATITTEPETWGSIKSMFK
;
A
#
# COMPACT_ATOMS: atom_id res chain seq x y z
N MET A 1 22.95 -29.56 -55.42
CA MET A 1 23.12 -28.14 -55.77
C MET A 1 21.94 -27.69 -56.62
N MET A 2 20.97 -26.97 -56.03
CA MET A 2 19.94 -26.24 -56.76
C MET A 2 19.37 -25.11 -55.87
N LYS A 3 19.81 -23.87 -56.17
CA LYS A 3 19.10 -22.57 -56.16
C LYS A 3 18.21 -22.29 -54.94
N LEU A 4 18.60 -21.48 -53.94
CA LEU A 4 18.84 -20.02 -53.96
C LEU A 4 17.68 -19.21 -54.57
N PHE A 5 17.05 -18.38 -53.72
CA PHE A 5 16.09 -17.28 -53.95
C PHE A 5 14.59 -17.59 -54.10
N VAL A 6 13.87 -17.50 -52.97
CA VAL A 6 12.54 -16.86 -52.86
C VAL A 6 12.51 -16.06 -51.53
N THR A 7 12.98 -14.81 -51.51
CA THR A 7 12.15 -13.59 -51.40
C THR A 7 11.23 -13.64 -50.17
N LEU A 8 11.66 -13.20 -48.97
CA LEU A 8 11.75 -11.80 -48.53
C LEU A 8 10.45 -11.00 -48.76
N ALA A 9 9.38 -11.36 -48.05
CA ALA A 9 8.23 -10.51 -47.75
C ALA A 9 8.08 -10.55 -46.22
N LEU A 10 8.67 -9.61 -45.47
CA LEU A 10 8.18 -8.26 -45.24
C LEU A 10 6.66 -8.20 -44.96
N VAL A 11 6.25 -8.86 -43.89
CA VAL A 11 5.40 -8.24 -42.87
C VAL A 11 6.10 -8.63 -41.56
N LEU A 12 7.13 -7.91 -41.13
CA LEU A 12 6.94 -6.83 -40.15
C LEU A 12 5.70 -7.06 -39.29
N VAL A 13 5.63 -8.24 -38.66
CA VAL A 13 5.01 -8.35 -37.34
C VAL A 13 5.81 -7.37 -36.52
N LEU A 14 5.30 -6.13 -36.45
CA LEU A 14 5.60 -5.22 -35.38
C LEU A 14 5.39 -6.06 -34.13
N VAL A 15 6.50 -6.55 -33.59
CA VAL A 15 6.65 -6.71 -32.16
C VAL A 15 6.48 -5.29 -31.64
N LEU A 16 5.22 -4.84 -31.56
CA LEU A 16 4.78 -3.90 -30.56
C LEU A 16 5.02 -4.65 -29.27
N SER A 17 6.29 -4.67 -28.85
CA SER A 17 6.60 -4.68 -27.43
C SER A 17 5.79 -3.51 -26.91
N SER A 18 4.66 -3.83 -26.29
CA SER A 18 3.91 -2.92 -25.45
C SER A 18 4.89 -2.46 -24.38
N ALA A 19 5.71 -1.46 -24.71
CA ALA A 19 6.19 -0.55 -23.71
C ALA A 19 4.89 0.02 -23.16
N SER A 20 4.40 -0.56 -22.06
CA SER A 20 3.48 0.13 -21.18
C SER A 20 4.12 1.48 -20.94
N LEU A 21 3.58 2.51 -21.59
CA LEU A 21 3.91 3.87 -21.26
C LEU A 21 3.51 4.01 -19.79
N GLN A 22 4.51 3.89 -18.92
CA GLN A 22 4.40 4.27 -17.53
C GLN A 22 3.99 5.75 -17.56
N ALA A 23 2.78 6.04 -17.12
CA ALA A 23 2.30 7.39 -16.98
C ALA A 23 2.88 7.93 -15.68
N ASP A 24 3.82 8.87 -15.79
CA ASP A 24 4.45 9.50 -14.63
C ASP A 24 3.41 9.87 -13.55
N PRO A 25 3.73 9.71 -12.25
CA PRO A 25 2.89 10.12 -11.14
C PRO A 25 2.34 11.53 -11.34
N VAL A 26 1.02 11.65 -11.31
CA VAL A 26 0.34 12.92 -11.59
C VAL A 26 0.07 13.65 -10.28
N THR A 27 0.54 14.90 -10.18
CA THR A 27 0.25 15.75 -9.02
C THR A 27 -1.25 15.90 -8.81
N GLY A 28 -1.72 15.60 -7.60
CA GLY A 28 -3.13 15.68 -7.28
C GLY A 28 -3.50 15.09 -5.93
N THR A 29 -4.79 15.17 -5.61
CA THR A 29 -5.40 14.50 -4.47
C THR A 29 -6.50 13.57 -4.95
N TYR A 30 -6.32 12.29 -4.68
CA TYR A 30 -7.19 11.20 -5.13
C TYR A 30 -7.83 10.54 -3.92
N LYS A 31 -9.09 10.13 -4.07
CA LYS A 31 -9.85 9.50 -2.99
C LYS A 31 -10.28 8.10 -3.37
N SER A 32 -10.55 7.29 -2.35
CA SER A 32 -11.11 5.96 -2.56
C SER A 32 -12.55 5.96 -3.03
N THR A 33 -12.98 4.85 -3.62
CA THR A 33 -14.33 4.63 -4.16
C THR A 33 -15.43 4.78 -3.11
N ASP A 34 -15.20 4.36 -1.87
CA ASP A 34 -16.14 4.56 -0.74
C ASP A 34 -16.29 6.04 -0.32
N LEU A 35 -15.35 6.90 -0.72
CA LEU A 35 -15.42 8.36 -0.57
C LEU A 35 -15.84 9.08 -1.87
N GLY A 36 -16.30 8.34 -2.87
CA GLY A 36 -16.74 8.86 -4.17
C GLY A 36 -15.60 9.14 -5.17
N GLY A 37 -14.38 8.67 -4.89
CA GLY A 37 -13.24 8.74 -5.81
C GLY A 37 -13.07 7.47 -6.66
N GLN A 38 -11.84 7.22 -7.12
CA GLN A 38 -11.50 6.14 -8.04
C GLN A 38 -10.43 5.18 -7.53
N ILE A 39 -9.73 5.53 -6.43
CA ILE A 39 -8.78 4.63 -5.78
C ILE A 39 -9.58 3.47 -5.17
N LEU A 40 -9.18 2.24 -5.42
CA LEU A 40 -9.81 1.10 -4.77
C LEU A 40 -9.46 1.12 -3.28
N THR A 41 -10.44 0.78 -2.45
CA THR A 41 -10.20 0.31 -1.08
C THR A 41 -9.26 -0.89 -1.11
N GLY A 42 -8.65 -1.23 0.02
CA GLY A 42 -7.67 -2.30 0.08
C GLY A 42 -7.92 -3.30 1.20
N ARG A 43 -6.97 -4.19 1.32
CA ARG A 43 -6.83 -5.13 2.42
C ARG A 43 -5.41 -5.11 2.91
N ALA A 44 -5.23 -5.37 4.18
CA ALA A 44 -3.94 -5.37 4.85
C ALA A 44 -3.71 -6.69 5.56
N SER A 45 -2.44 -7.07 5.64
CA SER A 45 -1.94 -8.03 6.61
C SER A 45 -0.73 -7.47 7.33
N THR A 46 -0.52 -7.91 8.56
CA THR A 46 0.65 -7.56 9.37
C THR A 46 1.18 -8.82 10.01
N TRP A 47 2.36 -9.25 9.57
CA TRP A 47 3.04 -10.44 10.06
C TRP A 47 3.76 -10.20 11.38
N ARG A 48 3.97 -11.28 12.14
CA ARG A 48 4.79 -11.34 13.36
C ARG A 48 5.56 -12.66 13.43
N THR A 49 6.68 -12.68 14.14
CA THR A 49 7.60 -13.85 14.20
C THR A 49 6.99 -15.10 14.84
N GLY A 50 5.94 -14.97 15.64
CA GLY A 50 5.29 -16.03 16.40
C GLY A 50 3.91 -15.64 16.92
N ILE A 51 3.14 -16.61 17.39
CA ILE A 51 1.87 -16.31 18.06
C ILE A 51 2.16 -15.62 19.39
N ASN A 52 1.64 -14.40 19.57
CA ASN A 52 1.93 -13.51 20.69
C ASN A 52 3.41 -13.09 20.78
N SER A 53 4.18 -13.23 19.70
CA SER A 53 5.54 -12.70 19.64
C SER A 53 5.53 -11.18 19.58
N GLY A 54 6.63 -10.59 20.02
CA GLY A 54 6.92 -9.19 19.70
C GLY A 54 7.47 -9.04 18.28
N LEU A 55 8.17 -7.92 18.13
CA LEU A 55 8.79 -7.39 16.92
C LEU A 55 9.76 -8.38 16.23
N PRO A 56 10.07 -8.15 14.93
CA PRO A 56 9.45 -7.13 14.08
C PRO A 56 8.02 -7.49 13.67
N HIS A 57 7.25 -6.45 13.34
CA HIS A 57 6.03 -6.62 12.56
C HIS A 57 6.27 -6.15 11.12
N VAL A 58 5.68 -6.84 10.15
CA VAL A 58 5.87 -6.52 8.73
C VAL A 58 4.51 -6.36 8.09
N MET A 59 4.25 -5.19 7.53
CA MET A 59 2.96 -4.86 6.95
C MET A 59 2.97 -5.09 5.43
N HIS A 60 1.82 -5.48 4.89
CA HIS A 60 1.58 -5.65 3.46
C HIS A 60 0.15 -5.24 3.15
N ILE A 61 -0.03 -4.27 2.26
CA ILE A 61 -1.33 -3.72 1.91
C ILE A 61 -1.50 -3.70 0.40
N GLN A 62 -2.65 -4.15 -0.10
CA GLN A 62 -2.96 -4.14 -1.52
C GLN A 62 -4.36 -3.59 -1.78
N SER A 63 -4.53 -2.91 -2.91
CA SER A 63 -5.85 -2.58 -3.45
C SER A 63 -6.71 -3.84 -3.64
N TRP A 64 -8.02 -3.72 -3.49
CA TRP A 64 -8.97 -4.83 -3.62
C TRP A 64 -10.17 -4.42 -4.48
N ASP A 65 -10.39 -5.12 -5.59
CA ASP A 65 -11.49 -4.84 -6.53
C ASP A 65 -12.76 -5.69 -6.29
N GLY A 66 -12.76 -6.53 -5.26
CA GLY A 66 -13.82 -7.50 -4.99
C GLY A 66 -13.53 -8.94 -5.45
N ALA A 67 -12.47 -9.15 -6.24
CA ALA A 67 -12.05 -10.45 -6.74
C ALA A 67 -10.52 -10.68 -6.72
N THR A 68 -9.72 -9.64 -6.98
CA THR A 68 -8.27 -9.70 -7.12
C THR A 68 -7.59 -8.63 -6.26
N LEU A 69 -6.50 -9.02 -5.59
CA LEU A 69 -5.62 -8.12 -4.85
C LEU A 69 -4.62 -7.44 -5.80
N GLY A 70 -4.21 -6.23 -5.46
CA GLY A 70 -3.07 -5.56 -6.12
C GLY A 70 -3.33 -5.16 -7.57
N THR A 71 -4.55 -4.72 -7.91
CA THR A 71 -4.90 -4.28 -9.27
C THR A 71 -4.61 -2.80 -9.55
N GLN A 72 -4.49 -1.97 -8.51
CA GLN A 72 -4.20 -0.54 -8.63
C GLN A 72 -2.96 -0.11 -7.87
N TRP A 73 -2.81 -0.58 -6.64
CA TRP A 73 -1.72 -0.16 -5.77
C TRP A 73 -1.34 -1.23 -4.76
N GLU A 74 -0.11 -1.15 -4.28
CA GLU A 74 0.46 -2.01 -3.24
C GLU A 74 1.47 -1.23 -2.38
N ILE A 75 1.46 -1.52 -1.08
CA ILE A 75 2.46 -1.10 -0.09
C ILE A 75 3.06 -2.38 0.49
N THR A 76 4.37 -2.55 0.35
CA THR A 76 5.07 -3.82 0.60
C THR A 76 6.20 -3.64 1.60
N CYS A 77 6.19 -4.47 2.63
CA CYS A 77 7.27 -4.63 3.61
C CYS A 77 7.75 -3.37 4.37
N PRO A 78 6.91 -2.40 4.75
CA PRO A 78 7.28 -1.52 5.85
C PRO A 78 7.36 -2.35 7.15
N VAL A 79 8.40 -2.10 7.94
CA VAL A 79 8.76 -2.89 9.13
C VAL A 79 8.65 -2.04 10.39
N GLU A 80 7.93 -2.52 11.39
CA GLU A 80 7.92 -1.98 12.75
C GLU A 80 8.93 -2.80 13.56
N ASP A 81 10.06 -2.17 13.90
CA ASP A 81 11.17 -2.76 14.67
C ASP A 81 11.25 -2.22 16.10
N THR A 82 10.39 -1.27 16.44
CA THR A 82 10.24 -0.70 17.79
C THR A 82 8.85 -0.95 18.36
N PRO A 83 8.69 -1.09 19.69
CA PRO A 83 7.38 -1.29 20.28
C PRO A 83 6.44 -0.12 20.00
N PHE A 84 5.17 -0.42 19.70
CA PHE A 84 4.14 0.60 19.58
C PHE A 84 3.89 1.31 20.90
N ASP A 85 3.48 2.59 20.81
CA ASP A 85 3.03 3.36 21.96
C ASP A 85 1.62 2.95 22.38
N VAL A 86 1.36 2.98 23.69
CA VAL A 86 0.06 2.63 24.27
C VAL A 86 -0.45 3.77 25.14
N GLN A 87 -1.65 4.25 24.82
CA GLN A 87 -2.41 5.13 25.69
C GLN A 87 -3.69 4.41 26.15
N ASP A 88 -3.72 4.02 27.43
CA ASP A 88 -4.89 3.41 28.06
C ASP A 88 -5.72 4.47 28.78
N ASN A 89 -6.90 4.75 28.23
CA ASN A 89 -7.87 5.71 28.77
C ASN A 89 -9.06 5.02 29.44
N ARG A 90 -8.94 3.74 29.79
CA ARG A 90 -10.01 3.02 30.49
C ARG A 90 -10.12 3.48 31.94
N ASP A 91 -11.35 3.54 32.43
CA ASP A 91 -11.63 3.81 33.84
C ASP A 91 -11.37 2.57 34.73
N SER A 92 -11.63 2.68 36.03
CA SER A 92 -11.45 1.57 36.99
C SER A 92 -12.36 0.36 36.72
N THR A 93 -13.39 0.50 35.89
CA THR A 93 -14.26 -0.60 35.46
C THR A 93 -13.72 -1.31 34.21
N GLY A 94 -12.70 -0.74 33.57
CA GLY A 94 -12.16 -1.23 32.30
C GLY A 94 -12.95 -0.74 31.09
N THR A 95 -13.71 0.35 31.23
CA THR A 95 -14.49 0.95 30.15
C THR A 95 -13.79 2.20 29.63
N GLY A 96 -13.65 2.35 28.32
CA GLY A 96 -12.94 3.47 27.69
C GLY A 96 -12.24 3.05 26.41
N THR A 97 -11.13 3.69 26.07
CA THR A 97 -10.35 3.36 24.88
C THR A 97 -8.92 2.97 25.24
N VAL A 98 -8.33 2.10 24.42
CA VAL A 98 -6.88 1.93 24.35
C VAL A 98 -6.45 2.31 22.94
N VAL A 99 -5.48 3.22 22.85
CA VAL A 99 -4.91 3.68 21.58
C VAL A 99 -3.51 3.10 21.45
N TYR A 100 -3.29 2.36 20.35
CA TYR A 100 -2.01 1.81 19.96
C TYR A 100 -1.47 2.63 18.77
N THR A 101 -0.23 3.11 18.86
CA THR A 101 0.41 3.84 17.77
C THR A 101 1.67 3.12 17.34
N SER A 102 1.61 2.57 16.13
CA SER A 102 2.67 1.81 15.48
C SER A 102 3.40 2.66 14.46
N HIS A 103 4.72 2.49 14.40
CA HIS A 103 5.60 3.16 13.44
C HIS A 103 6.34 2.11 12.62
N PHE A 104 6.10 2.11 11.32
CA PHE A 104 6.80 1.25 10.37
C PHE A 104 7.72 2.08 9.50
N HIS A 105 8.89 1.52 9.18
CA HIS A 105 9.93 2.18 8.40
C HIS A 105 10.32 1.35 7.18
N GLY A 106 10.80 2.05 6.14
CA GLY A 106 11.23 1.42 4.90
C GLY A 106 10.11 0.70 4.16
N GLY A 107 10.49 -0.24 3.30
CA GLY A 107 9.57 -0.89 2.37
C GLY A 107 9.41 -0.09 1.08
N GLY A 108 8.49 -0.55 0.23
CA GLY A 108 8.21 0.07 -1.06
C GLY A 108 6.72 0.17 -1.32
N PHE A 109 6.39 0.90 -2.38
CA PHE A 109 5.04 0.95 -2.89
C PHE A 109 5.05 0.92 -4.42
N VAL A 110 3.95 0.47 -4.99
CA VAL A 110 3.73 0.47 -6.44
C VAL A 110 2.31 0.95 -6.73
N PHE A 111 2.17 1.87 -7.68
CA PHE A 111 0.94 2.16 -8.38
C PHE A 111 1.01 1.45 -9.74
N TYR A 112 0.14 0.47 -9.96
CA TYR A 112 0.15 -0.37 -11.14
C TYR A 112 -0.41 0.34 -12.37
N THR A 113 0.15 0.01 -13.54
CA THR A 113 -0.33 0.54 -14.82
C THR A 113 -1.79 0.20 -15.07
N GLY A 114 -2.59 1.21 -15.37
CA GLY A 114 -4.01 1.03 -15.73
C GLY A 114 -4.67 2.26 -16.37
N GLY A 115 -3.91 3.30 -16.74
CA GLY A 115 -4.46 4.54 -17.29
C GLY A 115 -5.23 5.37 -16.25
N TRP A 116 -4.80 5.31 -14.99
CA TRP A 116 -5.46 5.97 -13.88
C TRP A 116 -5.15 7.48 -13.84
N PRO A 117 -6.03 8.33 -13.26
CA PRO A 117 -5.78 9.77 -13.17
C PRO A 117 -4.58 10.19 -12.32
N TRP A 118 -4.04 9.29 -11.50
CA TRP A 118 -2.85 9.50 -10.67
C TRP A 118 -1.56 8.99 -11.33
N GLY A 119 -1.63 8.41 -12.52
CA GLY A 119 -0.49 7.76 -13.17
C GLY A 119 -0.18 6.38 -12.60
N ASP A 120 1.05 5.93 -12.79
CA ASP A 120 1.62 4.71 -12.26
C ASP A 120 3.10 4.95 -11.87
N GLY A 121 3.71 3.96 -11.22
CA GLY A 121 5.11 4.06 -10.80
C GLY A 121 5.37 3.36 -9.46
N ALA A 122 6.64 3.22 -9.14
CA ALA A 122 7.09 2.63 -7.88
C ALA A 122 7.90 3.66 -7.08
N GLY A 123 8.13 3.34 -5.82
CA GLY A 123 8.94 4.16 -4.95
C GLY A 123 9.26 3.49 -3.63
N THR A 124 9.91 4.27 -2.77
CA THR A 124 10.31 3.86 -1.42
C THR A 124 9.46 4.58 -0.37
N LEU A 125 9.26 3.92 0.75
CA LEU A 125 8.52 4.46 1.88
C LEU A 125 9.48 5.03 2.92
N ASP A 126 9.15 6.18 3.47
CA ASP A 126 9.90 6.82 4.56
C ASP A 126 9.37 6.31 5.91
N GLU A 127 8.12 6.66 6.21
CA GLU A 127 7.44 6.28 7.45
C GLU A 127 5.98 5.97 7.18
N THR A 128 5.48 4.91 7.82
CA THR A 128 4.05 4.64 7.99
C THR A 128 3.69 4.64 9.46
N THR A 129 2.85 5.58 9.87
CA THR A 129 2.25 5.60 11.20
C THR A 129 0.86 4.98 11.15
N MET A 130 0.59 3.99 11.98
CA MET A 130 -0.72 3.33 12.12
C MET A 130 -1.25 3.52 13.54
N ILE A 131 -2.44 4.08 13.68
CA ILE A 131 -3.10 4.32 14.95
C ILE A 131 -4.34 3.43 15.03
N SER A 132 -4.30 2.44 15.93
CA SER A 132 -5.44 1.60 16.25
C SER A 132 -6.09 2.05 17.56
N THR A 133 -7.36 2.43 17.50
CA THR A 133 -8.15 2.75 18.69
C THR A 133 -9.14 1.63 18.96
N VAL A 134 -9.02 0.99 20.12
CA VAL A 134 -9.91 -0.09 20.56
C VAL A 134 -10.79 0.42 21.70
N GLN A 135 -12.10 0.25 21.56
CA GLN A 135 -13.08 0.55 22.60
C GLN A 135 -13.31 -0.67 23.48
N TYR A 136 -13.36 -0.45 24.78
CA TYR A 136 -13.60 -1.47 25.78
C TYR A 136 -14.84 -1.14 26.63
N VAL A 137 -15.58 -2.18 27.00
CA VAL A 137 -16.62 -2.14 28.02
C VAL A 137 -16.35 -3.28 29.00
N ASN A 138 -16.15 -2.96 30.29
CA ASN A 138 -15.79 -3.94 31.32
C ASN A 138 -14.59 -4.84 30.94
N ASN A 139 -13.52 -4.26 30.38
CA ASN A 139 -12.34 -4.96 29.86
C ASN A 139 -12.57 -5.88 28.65
N ILE A 140 -13.75 -5.82 28.02
CA ILE A 140 -14.06 -6.56 26.80
C ILE A 140 -13.96 -5.60 25.61
N PRO A 141 -13.13 -5.90 24.58
CA PRO A 141 -13.09 -5.08 23.37
C PRO A 141 -14.42 -5.20 22.62
N VAL A 142 -15.02 -4.07 22.25
CA VAL A 142 -16.33 -4.02 21.57
C VAL A 142 -16.30 -3.38 20.19
N ALA A 143 -15.29 -2.57 19.90
CA ALA A 143 -15.08 -1.95 18.60
C ALA A 143 -13.61 -1.59 18.42
N SER A 144 -13.16 -1.50 17.18
CA SER A 144 -11.85 -0.93 16.84
C SER A 144 -11.91 -0.15 15.54
N VAL A 145 -11.02 0.82 15.42
CA VAL A 145 -10.82 1.61 14.20
C VAL A 145 -9.33 1.86 14.01
N VAL A 146 -8.89 1.81 12.76
CA VAL A 146 -7.50 2.03 12.38
C VAL A 146 -7.41 3.23 11.46
N ASN A 147 -6.56 4.19 11.80
CA ASN A 147 -6.18 5.29 10.91
C ASN A 147 -4.70 5.18 10.62
N GLY A 148 -4.26 5.61 9.45
CA GLY A 148 -2.88 5.50 9.04
C GLY A 148 -2.45 6.64 8.15
N ASN A 149 -1.16 6.95 8.19
CA ASN A 149 -0.54 7.84 7.22
C ASN A 149 0.82 7.28 6.82
N THR A 150 1.00 7.13 5.53
CA THR A 150 2.23 6.66 4.91
C THR A 150 2.82 7.79 4.08
N SER A 151 4.12 8.01 4.21
CA SER A 151 4.90 8.92 3.39
C SER A 151 5.93 8.15 2.58
N GLY A 152 6.24 8.64 1.39
CA GLY A 152 7.27 8.03 0.54
C GLY A 152 7.61 8.91 -0.65
N THR A 153 8.52 8.41 -1.48
CA THR A 153 9.01 9.10 -2.68
C THR A 153 9.00 8.13 -3.84
N PHE A 154 8.35 8.51 -4.94
CA PHE A 154 8.40 7.80 -6.23
C PHE A 154 9.82 7.86 -6.81
N ASP A 155 10.18 6.89 -7.65
CA ASP A 155 11.51 6.80 -8.26
C ASP A 155 11.89 8.02 -9.12
N ASP A 156 10.90 8.76 -9.62
CA ASP A 156 11.07 10.01 -10.38
C ASP A 156 11.22 11.26 -9.48
N GLY A 157 11.09 11.09 -8.17
CA GLY A 157 11.20 12.14 -7.16
C GLY A 157 9.86 12.76 -6.73
N ALA A 158 8.71 12.34 -7.26
CA ALA A 158 7.42 12.81 -6.76
C ALA A 158 7.18 12.33 -5.32
N LEU A 159 6.59 13.18 -4.48
CA LEU A 159 6.28 12.84 -3.09
C LEU A 159 4.92 12.16 -2.98
N LEU A 160 4.83 11.13 -2.14
CA LEU A 160 3.61 10.40 -1.82
C LEU A 160 3.19 10.68 -0.38
N VAL A 161 1.91 10.99 -0.20
CA VAL A 161 1.19 10.80 1.06
C VAL A 161 0.01 9.88 0.83
N PHE A 162 -0.05 8.76 1.54
CA PHE A 162 -1.12 7.78 1.48
C PHE A 162 -1.78 7.68 2.86
N ALA A 163 -2.95 8.30 3.00
CA ALA A 163 -3.70 8.33 4.25
C ALA A 163 -4.82 7.28 4.23
N ILE A 164 -4.94 6.53 5.32
CA ILE A 164 -6.01 5.54 5.57
C ILE A 164 -6.90 6.09 6.68
N GLY A 165 -8.19 6.20 6.41
CA GLY A 165 -9.20 6.50 7.42
C GLY A 165 -10.05 5.27 7.74
N ASN A 166 -10.46 5.13 9.00
CA ASN A 166 -11.51 4.18 9.39
C ASN A 166 -11.31 2.70 8.99
N GLY A 167 -10.07 2.23 8.85
CA GLY A 167 -9.75 0.82 8.63
C GLY A 167 -10.26 -0.07 9.77
N SER A 168 -10.38 -1.37 9.51
CA SER A 168 -10.90 -2.34 10.48
C SER A 168 -10.10 -3.63 10.51
N GLY A 169 -9.77 -4.09 11.72
CA GLY A 169 -9.24 -5.44 11.91
C GLY A 169 -10.33 -6.48 11.74
N VAL A 170 -10.04 -7.55 10.99
CA VAL A 170 -11.01 -8.62 10.69
C VAL A 170 -10.66 -9.91 11.42
N GLY A 171 -9.37 -10.23 11.51
CA GLY A 171 -8.93 -11.42 12.23
C GLY A 171 -7.46 -11.41 12.55
N GLU A 172 -7.06 -12.39 13.36
CA GLU A 172 -5.67 -12.66 13.69
C GLU A 172 -5.45 -14.17 13.87
N THR A 173 -4.22 -14.60 13.64
CA THR A 173 -3.78 -15.94 14.04
C THR A 173 -3.57 -15.95 15.55
N THR A 174 -4.13 -16.93 16.26
CA THR A 174 -4.05 -16.99 17.73
C THR A 174 -3.72 -18.40 18.22
N SER A 175 -3.09 -18.50 19.39
CA SER A 175 -2.80 -19.78 20.03
C SER A 175 -4.06 -20.42 20.60
N LEU A 176 -5.13 -19.64 20.77
CA LEU A 176 -6.41 -20.12 21.28
C LEU A 176 -7.16 -20.96 20.23
N ASP A 177 -6.94 -20.66 18.95
CA ASP A 177 -7.49 -21.40 17.83
C ASP A 177 -6.46 -21.44 16.67
N PRO A 178 -5.67 -22.52 16.58
CA PRO A 178 -4.64 -22.66 15.55
C PRO A 178 -5.22 -22.98 14.17
N THR A 179 -6.54 -23.16 14.05
CA THR A 179 -7.19 -23.42 12.75
C THR A 179 -7.46 -22.13 11.97
N ILE A 180 -7.39 -20.98 12.63
CA ILE A 180 -7.58 -19.69 11.99
C ILE A 180 -6.34 -19.36 11.15
N THR A 181 -6.50 -19.42 9.83
CA THR A 181 -5.50 -18.96 8.86
C THR A 181 -5.98 -17.72 8.15
N ILE A 182 -5.04 -16.92 7.66
CA ILE A 182 -5.37 -15.77 6.82
C ILE A 182 -6.19 -16.23 5.59
N PRO A 183 -7.34 -15.61 5.29
CA PRO A 183 -8.12 -15.96 4.10
C PRO A 183 -7.38 -15.60 2.80
N PRO A 184 -7.60 -16.33 1.70
CA PRO A 184 -6.84 -16.16 0.45
C PRO A 184 -7.10 -14.83 -0.27
N ASP A 185 -8.14 -14.11 0.14
CA ASP A 185 -8.49 -12.79 -0.39
C ASP A 185 -7.87 -11.64 0.42
N TYR A 186 -6.92 -11.92 1.34
CA TYR A 186 -6.07 -10.91 1.98
C TYR A 186 -4.61 -11.02 1.51
N PRO A 187 -3.82 -9.93 1.56
CA PRO A 187 -2.41 -9.98 1.23
C PRO A 187 -1.69 -11.03 2.09
N VAL A 188 -0.84 -11.84 1.47
CA VAL A 188 -0.05 -12.82 2.20
C VAL A 188 0.83 -12.14 3.25
N PHE A 189 1.10 -12.84 4.35
CA PHE A 189 2.10 -12.38 5.29
C PHE A 189 3.49 -12.35 4.64
N LEU A 190 4.19 -11.25 4.83
CA LEU A 190 5.61 -11.11 4.47
C LEU A 190 6.45 -11.21 5.74
N ASP A 191 7.55 -11.95 5.71
CA ASP A 191 8.50 -12.02 6.82
C ASP A 191 9.45 -10.82 6.84
N ASP A 192 10.37 -10.81 7.82
CA ASP A 192 11.39 -9.78 8.01
C ASP A 192 12.42 -9.68 6.87
N THR A 193 12.37 -10.61 5.90
CA THR A 193 13.16 -10.56 4.68
C THR A 193 12.36 -10.06 3.47
N CYS A 194 11.15 -9.56 3.70
CA CYS A 194 10.20 -9.10 2.68
C CYS A 194 9.76 -10.18 1.69
N ASN A 195 9.88 -11.45 2.06
CA ASN A 195 9.39 -12.58 1.27
C ASN A 195 8.10 -13.13 1.89
N PRO A 196 7.25 -13.85 1.12
CA PRO A 196 6.14 -14.56 1.71
C PRO A 196 6.62 -15.43 2.88
N ALA A 197 6.03 -15.22 4.05
CA ALA A 197 6.43 -15.91 5.25
C ALA A 197 6.34 -17.44 5.04
N PRO A 198 7.25 -18.24 5.60
CA PRO A 198 7.21 -19.67 5.41
C PRO A 198 5.93 -20.27 6.05
N PRO A 199 5.47 -21.45 5.60
CA PRO A 199 4.19 -22.03 6.05
C PRO A 199 4.07 -22.23 7.57
N ASP A 200 5.19 -22.43 8.26
CA ASP A 200 5.28 -22.61 9.71
C ASP A 200 5.37 -21.29 10.49
N LYS A 201 5.43 -20.15 9.79
CA LYS A 201 5.46 -18.80 10.36
C LYS A 201 4.34 -17.91 9.83
N GLN A 202 3.17 -18.47 9.57
CA GLN A 202 2.00 -17.69 9.13
C GLN A 202 1.29 -17.06 10.34
N PHE A 203 1.93 -16.11 10.99
CA PHE A 203 1.38 -15.43 12.17
C PHE A 203 1.18 -13.95 11.92
N GLY A 204 0.04 -13.41 12.32
CA GLY A 204 -0.25 -12.00 12.14
C GLY A 204 -1.73 -11.64 12.26
N THR A 205 -2.04 -10.43 11.83
CA THR A 205 -3.39 -9.87 11.76
C THR A 205 -3.75 -9.50 10.32
N TRP A 206 -5.03 -9.44 10.01
CA TRP A 206 -5.51 -8.96 8.71
C TRP A 206 -6.76 -8.09 8.87
N GLY A 207 -6.96 -7.20 7.93
CA GLY A 207 -8.01 -6.19 8.02
C GLY A 207 -8.33 -5.51 6.69
N ASN A 208 -9.41 -4.73 6.71
CA ASN A 208 -9.85 -3.93 5.58
C ASN A 208 -9.24 -2.53 5.65
N VAL A 209 -8.82 -2.03 4.50
CA VAL A 209 -8.36 -0.66 4.31
C VAL A 209 -9.43 0.10 3.54
N CYS A 210 -9.95 1.18 4.11
CA CYS A 210 -10.94 2.02 3.46
C CYS A 210 -10.60 3.49 3.64
N CYS A 211 -11.48 4.37 3.13
CA CYS A 211 -11.40 5.81 3.24
C CYS A 211 -10.00 6.37 2.95
N ILE A 212 -9.44 5.98 1.80
CA ILE A 212 -8.09 6.35 1.40
C ILE A 212 -8.10 7.75 0.79
N THR A 213 -7.12 8.56 1.17
CA THR A 213 -6.75 9.78 0.45
C THR A 213 -5.29 9.69 0.06
N VAL A 214 -5.03 9.73 -1.24
CA VAL A 214 -3.68 9.77 -1.82
C VAL A 214 -3.39 11.19 -2.26
N GLN A 215 -2.26 11.74 -1.86
CA GLN A 215 -1.73 12.98 -2.39
C GLN A 215 -0.38 12.69 -3.04
N ILE A 216 -0.23 13.14 -4.29
CA ILE A 216 1.01 13.08 -5.06
C ILE A 216 1.45 14.52 -5.31
N ASP A 217 2.71 14.82 -5.04
CA ASP A 217 3.34 16.10 -5.34
C ASP A 217 4.60 15.88 -6.19
N ALA A 218 4.41 15.87 -7.50
CA ALA A 218 5.51 15.88 -8.45
C ALA A 218 6.01 17.32 -8.61
N THR A 219 7.28 17.56 -8.27
CA THR A 219 7.93 18.83 -8.60
C THR A 219 8.01 18.96 -10.11
N ILE A 220 7.19 19.83 -10.71
CA ILE A 220 7.38 20.22 -12.10
C ILE A 220 8.72 20.97 -12.21
N THR A 221 9.72 20.34 -12.80
CA THR A 221 10.90 21.07 -13.28
C THR A 221 10.40 22.12 -14.25
N THR A 222 10.51 23.40 -13.89
CA THR A 222 10.28 24.50 -14.83
C THR A 222 11.30 24.37 -15.95
N GLU A 223 10.90 23.78 -17.08
CA GLU A 223 11.64 23.76 -18.33
C GLU A 223 12.00 25.21 -18.73
N PRO A 224 13.27 25.64 -18.62
CA PRO A 224 13.68 27.01 -18.91
C PRO A 224 13.40 27.39 -20.38
N GLU A 225 13.33 26.39 -21.26
CA GLU A 225 13.16 26.56 -22.71
C GLU A 225 11.75 27.04 -23.11
N THR A 226 10.73 26.77 -22.31
CA THR A 226 9.35 27.22 -22.59
C THR A 226 9.15 28.71 -22.27
N TRP A 227 9.88 29.25 -21.29
CA TRP A 227 9.84 30.69 -21.01
C TRP A 227 10.57 31.52 -22.07
N GLY A 228 11.62 30.98 -22.68
CA GLY A 228 12.35 31.63 -23.77
C GLY A 228 11.49 31.81 -25.03
N SER A 229 10.68 30.79 -25.35
CA SER A 229 9.77 30.79 -26.50
C SER A 229 8.51 31.66 -26.29
N ILE A 230 7.99 31.77 -25.06
CA ILE A 230 6.92 32.73 -24.75
C ILE A 230 7.42 34.18 -24.88
N LYS A 231 8.64 34.47 -24.41
CA LYS A 231 9.21 35.84 -24.48
C LYS A 231 9.51 36.29 -25.91
N SER A 232 9.75 35.39 -26.85
CA SER A 232 9.98 35.75 -28.26
C SER A 232 8.69 36.09 -29.02
N MET A 233 7.51 35.73 -28.49
CA MET A 233 6.20 36.09 -29.08
C MET A 233 5.75 37.53 -28.75
N PHE A 234 6.38 38.20 -27.79
CA PHE A 234 6.07 39.57 -27.38
C PHE A 234 7.11 40.60 -27.85
N LYS A 235 7.91 40.27 -28.87
CA LYS A 235 8.85 41.18 -29.52
C LYS A 235 8.38 41.62 -30.90
#